data_AF-A0A8H7A4V1-F1
#
_entry.id   AF-A0A8H7A4V1-F1
#
_cell.length_a   1.000
_cell.length_b   1.000
_cell.length_c   1.000
_cell.angle_alpha   90.00
_cell.angle_beta   90.00
_cell.angle_gamma   90.00
#
_symmetry.space_group_name_H-M   'P 1'
#
loop_
_entity.id
_entity.type
_entity.pdbx_description
1 polymer ?
#
loop_
_entity_poly.entity_id
_entity_poly.type
_entity_poly.pdbx_seq_one_letter_code
_entity_poly.pdbx_strand_id
1 'polypeptide(L)' 'MASRMKCPVFRITGLPALQPNDELKATLAAAIDDNLSEDEKPKLRINAAIVPSCYDNEQERVALVEFHGGTRGCQN' A
#
# COMPACT_ATOMS: atom_id res chain seq x y z
N MET A 1 -24.41 6.84 14.41
CA MET A 1 -23.41 7.11 13.35
C MET A 1 -22.67 5.80 13.11
N ALA A 2 -22.71 5.25 11.89
CA ALA A 2 -21.95 4.04 11.58
C ALA A 2 -20.46 4.36 11.72
N SER A 3 -19.80 3.78 12.71
CA SER A 3 -18.35 3.77 12.85
C SER A 3 -17.79 2.94 11.69
N ARG A 4 -17.59 3.56 10.53
CA ARG A 4 -16.77 2.97 9.46
C ARG A 4 -15.40 2.72 10.08
N MET A 5 -15.09 1.46 10.41
CA MET A 5 -13.75 1.06 10.80
C MET A 5 -12.85 1.41 9.61
N LYS A 6 -12.03 2.45 9.77
CA LYS A 6 -11.06 2.83 8.74
C LYS A 6 -9.98 1.77 8.70
N CYS A 7 -9.60 1.40 7.48
CA CYS A 7 -8.53 0.44 7.28
C CYS A 7 -7.22 1.10 7.68
N PRO A 8 -6.30 0.35 8.31
CA PRO A 8 -4.97 0.86 8.55
C PRO A 8 -4.32 1.14 7.20
N VAL A 9 -3.97 2.41 6.98
CA VAL A 9 -3.21 2.84 5.81
C VAL A 9 -1.75 2.91 6.22
N PHE A 10 -0.90 2.14 5.55
CA PHE A 10 0.54 2.15 5.77
C PHE A 10 1.18 3.15 4.85
N ARG A 11 2.03 4.02 5.42
CA ARG A 11 2.79 5.02 4.67
C ARG A 11 4.21 4.53 4.44
N ILE A 12 4.56 4.33 3.17
CA ILE A 12 5.89 3.94 2.74
C ILE A 12 6.58 5.18 2.15
N THR A 13 7.71 5.56 2.73
CA THR A 13 8.55 6.70 2.32
C THR A 13 9.86 6.20 1.73
N GLY A 14 10.63 7.08 1.08
CA GLY A 14 11.92 6.73 0.47
C GLY A 14 11.80 6.01 -0.89
N LEU A 15 10.68 6.18 -1.59
CA LEU A 15 10.50 5.62 -2.92
C LEU A 15 11.09 6.57 -3.98
N PRO A 16 11.88 6.05 -4.93
CA PRO A 16 12.53 6.87 -5.93
C PRO A 16 11.50 7.55 -6.82
N ALA A 17 11.46 8.89 -6.85
CA ALA A 17 10.52 9.61 -7.70
C ALA A 17 10.84 9.55 -9.20
N LEU A 18 11.99 8.96 -9.57
CA LEU A 18 12.41 8.81 -10.96
C LEU A 18 11.63 7.70 -11.70
N GLN A 19 11.15 6.69 -10.96
CA GLN A 19 10.42 5.57 -11.57
C GLN A 19 8.95 5.92 -11.84
N PRO A 20 8.31 5.35 -12.88
CA PRO A 20 6.90 5.56 -13.16
C PRO A 20 6.02 4.96 -12.06
N ASN A 21 4.90 5.63 -11.73
CA ASN A 21 3.99 5.21 -10.65
C ASN A 21 3.52 3.75 -10.80
N ASP A 22 3.27 3.29 -12.02
CA ASP A 22 2.83 1.93 -12.30
C ASP A 22 3.89 0.87 -11.99
N GLU A 23 5.15 1.11 -12.35
CA GLU A 23 6.27 0.22 -12.02
C GLU A 23 6.49 0.17 -10.50
N LEU A 24 6.35 1.33 -9.85
CA LEU A 24 6.53 1.46 -8.42
C LEU A 24 5.42 0.75 -7.64
N LYS A 25 4.17 0.84 -8.12
CA LYS A 25 3.04 0.07 -7.59
C LYS A 25 3.22 -1.43 -7.80
N ALA A 26 3.66 -1.85 -8.98
CA ALA A 26 3.87 -3.27 -9.30
C ALA A 26 4.99 -3.88 -8.45
N THR A 27 6.13 -3.18 -8.33
CA THR A 27 7.27 -3.60 -7.51
C THR A 27 6.86 -3.70 -6.03
N LEU A 28 6.11 -2.72 -5.53
CA LEU A 28 5.63 -2.73 -4.17
C LEU A 28 4.63 -3.87 -3.91
N ALA A 29 3.68 -4.08 -4.82
CA ALA A 29 2.73 -5.19 -4.71
C ALA A 29 3.44 -6.55 -4.74
N ALA A 30 4.44 -6.71 -5.62
CA ALA A 30 5.24 -7.94 -5.72
C ALA A 30 6.08 -8.18 -4.47
N ALA A 31 6.73 -7.14 -3.93
CA ALA A 31 7.50 -7.26 -2.69
C ALA A 31 6.61 -7.62 -1.50
N ILE A 32 5.41 -7.05 -1.42
CA ILE A 32 4.43 -7.42 -0.39
C ILE A 32 3.98 -8.87 -0.59
N ASP A 33 3.64 -9.27 -1.82
CA ASP A 33 3.24 -10.63 -2.15
C ASP A 33 4.33 -11.67 -1.80
N ASP A 34 5.60 -11.38 -2.08
CA ASP A 34 6.73 -12.24 -1.71
C ASP A 34 6.86 -12.42 -0.18
N ASN A 35 6.47 -11.42 0.60
CA ASN A 35 6.47 -11.47 2.06
C ASN A 35 5.19 -12.08 2.66
N LEU A 36 4.17 -12.38 1.86
CA LEU A 36 2.93 -13.02 2.31
C LEU A 36 2.99 -14.54 2.14
N SER A 37 2.49 -15.27 3.13
CA SER A 37 2.38 -16.74 3.03
C SER A 37 1.34 -17.13 1.97
N GLU A 38 1.47 -18.32 1.38
CA GLU A 38 0.54 -18.85 0.36
C GLU A 38 -0.92 -18.88 0.85
N ASP A 39 -1.13 -19.09 2.16
CA ASP A 39 -2.45 -19.05 2.82
C ASP A 39 -3.04 -17.63 2.98
N GLU A 40 -2.20 -16.59 2.93
CA GLU A 40 -2.56 -15.19 3.17
C GLU A 40 -2.79 -14.45 1.85
N LYS A 41 -2.01 -14.76 0.81
CA LYS A 41 -2.15 -14.20 -0.55
C LYS A 41 -3.59 -14.15 -1.07
N PRO A 42 -4.38 -15.24 -1.06
CA PRO A 42 -5.75 -15.20 -1.59
C PRO A 42 -6.75 -14.50 -0.65
N LYS A 43 -6.40 -14.28 0.62
CA LYS A 43 -7.27 -13.68 1.65
C LYS A 43 -7.03 -12.17 1.79
N LEU A 44 -5.88 -11.68 1.32
CA LEU A 44 -5.46 -10.29 1.43
C LEU A 44 -5.55 -9.60 0.06
N ARG A 45 -6.34 -8.53 -0.04
CA ARG A 45 -6.38 -7.65 -1.20
C ARG A 45 -5.62 -6.36 -0.88
N ILE A 46 -4.50 -6.14 -1.56
CA ILE A 46 -3.65 -4.97 -1.34
C ILE A 46 -4.08 -3.86 -2.30
N ASN A 47 -4.29 -2.66 -1.78
CA ASN A 47 -4.50 -1.45 -2.58
C ASN A 47 -3.32 -0.49 -2.35
N ALA A 48 -2.64 -0.09 -3.42
CA ALA A 48 -1.52 0.85 -3.35
C ALA A 48 -1.84 2.13 -4.13
N ALA A 49 -1.65 3.28 -3.48
CA ALA A 49 -1.79 4.60 -4.08
C ALA A 49 -0.47 5.38 -3.92
N ILE A 50 0.06 5.89 -5.03
CA ILE A 50 1.27 6.73 -4.99
C ILE A 50 0.84 8.18 -4.86
N VAL A 51 1.32 8.85 -3.84
CA VAL A 51 1.07 10.26 -3.56
C VAL A 51 2.39 11.04 -3.59
N PRO A 52 2.40 12.24 -4.20
CA PRO A 52 3.58 13.10 -4.17
C PRO A 52 3.82 13.61 -2.74
N SER A 53 5.09 13.71 -2.33
CA SER A 53 5.47 14.36 -1.07
C SER A 53 5.48 15.88 -1.24
N CYS A 54 4.83 16.62 -0.35
CA CYS A 54 4.82 18.09 -0.36
C CYS A 54 6.08 18.73 0.25
N TYR A 55 6.95 17.94 0.88
CA TYR A 55 8.10 18.45 1.65
C TYR A 55 9.42 18.42 0.87
N ASP A 56 9.62 17.42 0.00
CA ASP A 56 10.90 17.20 -0.67
C ASP A 56 10.76 17.23 -2.19
N ASN A 57 10.69 18.45 -2.72
CA ASN A 57 10.94 18.86 -4.12
C ASN A 57 10.75 17.77 -5.19
N GLU A 58 9.63 17.05 -5.16
CA GLU A 58 9.26 16.01 -6.13
C GLU A 58 10.26 14.83 -6.27
N GLN A 59 11.25 14.71 -5.38
CA GLN A 59 12.30 13.67 -5.43
C GLN A 59 11.91 12.41 -4.65
N GLU A 60 10.98 12.54 -3.71
CA GLU A 60 10.46 11.43 -2.92
C GLU A 60 8.98 11.20 -3.21
N ARG A 61 8.63 9.98 -3.61
CA ARG A 61 7.25 9.53 -3.68
C ARG A 61 6.89 8.78 -2.41
N VAL A 62 5.63 8.90 -2.01
CA VAL A 62 5.08 8.18 -0.87
C VAL A 62 4.06 7.18 -1.41
N ALA A 63 4.14 5.93 -1.00
CA ALA A 63 3.09 4.95 -1.28
C ALA A 63 2.21 4.78 -0.04
N LEU A 64 0.91 4.88 -0.25
CA LEU A 64 -0.11 4.53 0.72
C LEU A 64 -0.60 3.13 0.38
N VAL A 65 -0.46 2.20 1.31
CA VAL A 65 -0.85 0.80 1.14
C VAL A 65 -1.96 0.46 2.11
N GLU A 66 -3.07 -0.04 1.59
CA GLU A 66 -4.20 -0.55 2.35
C GLU A 66 -4.28 -2.06 2.17
N PHE A 67 -4.44 -2.77 3.28
CA PHE A 67 -4.62 -4.21 3.30
C PHE A 67 -6.08 -4.53 3.63
N HIS A 68 -6.78 -5.16 2.70
CA HIS A 68 -8.15 -5.60 2.87
C HIS A 68 -8.18 -7.11 3.10
N GLY A 69 -8.75 -7.56 4.22
CA GLY A 69 -8.81 -8.98 4.60
C GLY A 69 -7.94 -9.35 5.80
N GLY A 70 -8.33 -10.41 6.51
CA GLY A 70 -7.73 -10.86 7.77
C GLY A 70 -8.65 -10.65 8.99
N THR A 71 -8.54 -11.52 9.99
CA THR A 71 -9.43 -11.59 11.18
C THR A 71 -9.36 -10.36 12.10
N ARG A 72 -8.53 -9.36 11.78
CA ARG A 72 -8.51 -8.02 12.40
C ARG A 72 -8.31 -6.87 11.39
N GLY A 73 -8.54 -7.12 10.11
CA GLY A 73 -8.51 -6.12 9.04
C GLY A 73 -9.92 -5.78 8.56
N CYS A 74 -10.08 -4.59 7.96
CA CYS A 74 -11.33 -4.11 7.38
C CYS A 74 -12.09 -5.19 6.61
N GLN A 75 -13.26 -5.55 7.13
CA GLN A 75 -14.29 -6.27 6.40
C GLN A 75 -15.09 -5.24 5.61
N ASN A 76 -15.30 -5.50 4.32
CA ASN A 76 -16.15 -4.69 3.47
C ASN A 76 -17.63 -4.99 3.76
#